data_AF-A0A7M4ETY7-F1
#
_entry.id   AF-A0A7M4ETY7-F1
#
_cell.length_a   1.000
_cell.length_b   1.000
_cell.length_c   1.000
_cell.angle_alpha   90.00
_cell.angle_beta   90.00
_cell.angle_gamma   90.00
#
_symmetry.space_group_name_H-M   'P 1'
#
loop_
_entity.id
_entity.type
_entity.pdbx_description
1 polymer ?
#
loop_
_entity_poly.entity_id
_entity_poly.type
_entity_poly.pdbx_seq_one_letter_code
_entity_poly.pdbx_strand_id
1 'polypeptide(L)'
;MAAAAGLLRATVGLAAASSLHRPGLELRRAGAAAAAAAASFTSARRSYGSEAREEEELRVRYLDDEHKGIVVLGLNRPHAKNALNKNLLKMMSKAVDALKSDKKVRTVIFRSEVPGIFCAGADLKERAKMHSSEVSSFVSKARAAINEMGGTQRLPRTIGVSLAKELIFSARVVDGEEAKSIGLISHVVQQNEAGDAAYRRALALAREFLPQGPVAMRVAKLAINQGMEVDLVTGLAIEEACYAQTIPTKDRIEGLLAFKEKRPPHYKGE
;
A
#
# COMPACT_ATOMS: atom_id res chain seq x y z
N MET A 1 -11.57 -8.54 -2.24
CA MET A 1 -11.51 -9.79 -1.47
C MET A 1 -10.29 -10.65 -1.88
N ALA A 2 -9.07 -10.14 -1.67
CA ALA A 2 -7.81 -10.92 -1.81
C ALA A 2 -6.55 -10.19 -1.25
N ALA A 3 -6.73 -9.11 -0.47
CA ALA A 3 -5.66 -8.12 -0.22
C ALA A 3 -4.58 -8.60 0.76
N ALA A 4 -4.92 -9.46 1.72
CA ALA A 4 -3.96 -10.01 2.67
C ALA A 4 -3.11 -11.16 2.08
N ALA A 5 -3.66 -11.92 1.14
CA ALA A 5 -3.02 -13.11 0.59
C ALA A 5 -1.89 -12.81 -0.41
N GLY A 6 -1.99 -11.70 -1.15
CA GLY A 6 -0.94 -11.31 -2.11
C GLY A 6 0.38 -10.91 -1.46
N LEU A 7 0.33 -10.29 -0.27
CA LEU A 7 1.53 -9.86 0.46
C LEU A 7 2.24 -11.02 1.19
N LEU A 8 1.52 -12.01 1.70
CA LEU A 8 2.11 -13.22 2.29
C LEU A 8 2.89 -14.03 1.24
N ARG A 9 2.33 -14.18 0.04
CA ARG A 9 2.97 -14.93 -1.05
C ARG A 9 4.33 -14.36 -1.45
N ALA A 10 4.49 -13.03 -1.35
CA ALA A 10 5.76 -12.35 -1.63
C ALA A 10 6.83 -12.55 -0.55
N THR A 11 6.46 -12.84 0.70
CA THR A 11 7.41 -13.07 1.81
C THR A 11 7.80 -14.54 1.96
N VAL A 12 6.88 -15.48 1.70
CA VAL A 12 7.17 -16.93 1.75
C VAL A 12 7.87 -17.42 0.48
N GLY A 13 7.50 -16.87 -0.70
CA GLY A 13 8.24 -17.13 -1.95
C GLY A 13 9.69 -16.61 -1.94
N LEU A 14 10.03 -15.75 -0.97
CA LEU A 14 11.37 -15.20 -0.79
C LEU A 14 12.37 -16.20 -0.17
N ALA A 15 11.88 -17.22 0.56
CA ALA A 15 12.72 -18.21 1.25
C ALA A 15 12.90 -19.51 0.47
N ALA A 16 11.98 -19.87 -0.43
CA ALA A 16 12.03 -21.14 -1.16
C ALA A 16 12.90 -21.12 -2.43
N ALA A 17 13.29 -19.93 -2.93
CA ALA A 17 14.03 -19.80 -4.19
C ALA A 17 15.56 -19.86 -4.04
N SER A 18 16.10 -20.02 -2.83
CA SER A 18 17.54 -20.03 -2.56
C SER A 18 18.14 -21.42 -2.33
N SER A 19 17.37 -22.52 -2.45
CA SER A 19 17.83 -23.85 -2.03
C SER A 19 17.49 -25.03 -2.96
N LEU A 20 17.32 -24.81 -4.27
CA LEU A 20 17.23 -25.93 -5.22
C LEU A 20 18.22 -25.74 -6.38
N HIS A 21 19.41 -26.30 -6.17
CA HIS A 21 20.40 -26.56 -7.21
C HIS A 21 20.37 -28.05 -7.53
N ARG A 22 19.91 -28.43 -8.73
CA ARG A 22 20.34 -29.66 -9.41
C ARG A 22 20.33 -29.50 -10.94
N PRO A 23 21.24 -30.19 -11.67
CA PRO A 23 21.58 -29.86 -13.04
C PRO A 23 20.99 -30.81 -14.09
N GLY A 24 20.93 -30.33 -15.33
CA GLY A 24 21.16 -31.10 -16.56
C GLY A 24 19.95 -31.79 -17.23
N LEU A 25 19.55 -31.29 -18.40
CA LEU A 25 19.58 -32.03 -19.68
C LEU A 25 19.19 -31.09 -20.85
N GLU A 26 20.11 -30.90 -21.80
CA GLU A 26 19.82 -30.49 -23.19
C GLU A 26 19.21 -31.70 -23.95
N LEU A 27 18.66 -31.71 -25.16
CA LEU A 27 18.71 -30.87 -26.37
C LEU A 27 17.67 -31.48 -27.34
N ARG A 28 16.94 -30.70 -28.15
CA ARG A 28 16.88 -30.88 -29.62
C ARG A 28 15.92 -29.89 -30.30
N ARG A 29 16.48 -29.24 -31.32
CA ARG A 29 15.82 -28.42 -32.35
C ARG A 29 15.20 -29.30 -33.43
N ALA A 30 14.14 -28.81 -34.06
CA ALA A 30 13.86 -28.98 -35.48
C ALA A 30 13.10 -27.73 -35.98
N GLY A 31 13.57 -27.14 -37.06
CA GLY A 31 12.90 -26.03 -37.76
C GLY A 31 12.25 -26.51 -39.05
N ALA A 32 11.46 -25.63 -39.68
CA ALA A 32 11.39 -25.44 -41.13
C ALA A 32 10.43 -24.27 -41.44
N ALA A 33 10.76 -23.58 -42.52
CA ALA A 33 10.15 -22.37 -43.05
C ALA A 33 9.08 -22.64 -44.10
N ALA A 34 8.23 -21.65 -44.41
CA ALA A 34 7.69 -21.43 -45.76
C ALA A 34 7.17 -19.99 -45.95
N ALA A 35 7.45 -19.45 -47.13
CA ALA A 35 7.27 -18.09 -47.64
C ALA A 35 5.80 -17.79 -48.06
N ALA A 36 5.27 -16.59 -47.79
CA ALA A 36 5.19 -15.40 -48.65
C ALA A 36 4.08 -15.41 -49.73
N ALA A 37 3.17 -14.43 -49.64
CA ALA A 37 2.41 -13.88 -50.77
C ALA A 37 2.24 -12.37 -50.55
N ALA A 38 2.74 -11.59 -51.52
CA ALA A 38 2.72 -10.14 -51.52
C ALA A 38 1.45 -9.61 -52.19
N ALA A 39 0.87 -8.54 -51.63
CA ALA A 39 -0.02 -7.63 -52.35
C ALA A 39 0.28 -6.20 -51.91
N SER A 40 0.84 -5.42 -52.85
CA SER A 40 1.08 -3.99 -52.73
C SER A 40 -0.23 -3.22 -52.79
N PHE A 41 -0.49 -2.38 -51.79
CA PHE A 41 -1.31 -1.18 -51.94
C PHE A 41 -0.62 0.00 -51.27
N THR A 42 -0.35 1.02 -52.07
CA THR A 42 0.21 2.31 -51.68
C THR A 42 -0.90 3.20 -51.12
N SER A 43 -0.63 3.89 -50.00
CA SER A 43 -0.91 5.32 -49.78
C SER A 43 -1.15 5.64 -48.30
N ALA A 44 -0.73 6.87 -47.94
CA ALA A 44 -0.92 7.61 -46.70
C ALA A 44 -0.05 7.19 -45.50
N ARG A 45 1.13 7.84 -45.43
CA ARG A 45 1.87 8.08 -44.18
C ARG A 45 0.93 8.72 -43.15
N ARG A 46 0.38 7.91 -42.24
CA ARG A 46 -0.07 8.36 -40.92
C ARG A 46 1.01 7.96 -39.93
N SER A 47 1.69 8.98 -39.42
CA SER A 47 2.61 8.86 -38.30
C SER A 47 1.86 8.26 -37.11
N TYR A 48 2.03 6.96 -36.86
CA TYR A 48 1.72 6.38 -35.58
C TYR A 48 2.81 6.84 -34.61
N GLY A 49 2.58 7.98 -33.97
CA GLY A 49 3.31 8.33 -32.76
C GLY A 49 3.01 7.26 -31.71
N SER A 50 4.00 6.42 -31.41
CA SER A 50 3.94 5.39 -30.38
C SER A 50 4.08 5.99 -28.97
N GLU A 51 3.24 6.95 -28.65
CA GLU A 51 3.03 7.40 -27.27
C GLU A 51 1.64 6.93 -26.85
N ALA A 52 1.53 5.62 -26.61
CA ALA A 52 0.50 5.15 -25.69
C ALA A 52 0.74 5.92 -24.39
N ARG A 53 -0.17 6.83 -24.04
CA ARG A 53 -0.17 7.50 -22.73
C ARG A 53 0.05 6.40 -21.70
N GLU A 54 1.20 6.40 -21.03
CA GLU A 54 1.42 5.54 -19.87
C GLU A 54 0.28 5.85 -18.91
N GLU A 55 -0.74 4.99 -18.87
CA GLU A 55 -1.80 5.14 -17.87
C GLU A 55 -1.09 5.09 -16.52
N GLU A 56 -1.17 6.20 -15.78
CA GLU A 56 -0.41 6.39 -14.56
C GLU A 56 -0.67 5.21 -13.59
N GLU A 57 0.33 4.34 -13.40
CA GLU A 57 0.19 3.07 -12.65
C GLU A 57 -0.19 3.29 -11.17
N LEU A 58 0.09 4.51 -10.67
CA LEU A 58 -0.30 5.01 -9.36
C LEU A 58 -0.89 6.42 -9.51
N ARG A 59 -2.16 6.58 -9.19
CA ARG A 59 -2.83 7.90 -9.18
C ARG A 59 -2.83 8.48 -7.78
N VAL A 60 -2.49 9.76 -7.65
CA VAL A 60 -2.54 10.50 -6.39
C VAL A 60 -3.64 11.55 -6.48
N ARG A 61 -4.70 11.39 -5.69
CA ARG A 61 -5.86 12.29 -5.72
C ARG A 61 -6.02 13.00 -4.37
N TYR A 62 -5.94 14.32 -4.40
CA TYR A 62 -6.36 15.17 -3.28
C TYR A 62 -7.86 15.35 -3.39
N LEU A 63 -8.59 15.01 -2.32
CA LEU A 63 -10.04 15.17 -2.30
C LEU A 63 -10.43 16.55 -1.77
N ASP A 64 -11.56 17.06 -2.26
CA ASP A 64 -12.09 18.39 -1.94
C ASP A 64 -13.36 18.31 -1.06
N ASP A 65 -14.01 19.46 -0.82
CA ASP A 65 -15.26 19.60 -0.08
C ASP A 65 -15.25 18.92 1.30
N GLU A 66 -16.23 18.06 1.58
CA GLU A 66 -16.34 17.29 2.82
C GLU A 66 -15.23 16.23 3.00
N HIS A 67 -14.35 16.06 2.01
CA HIS A 67 -13.20 15.16 2.05
C HIS A 67 -11.86 15.91 2.06
N LYS A 68 -11.89 17.25 2.20
CA LYS A 68 -10.70 18.08 2.25
C LYS A 68 -9.75 17.63 3.35
N GLY A 69 -8.51 17.31 2.95
CA GLY A 69 -7.47 16.75 3.83
C GLY A 69 -7.28 15.24 3.69
N ILE A 70 -8.10 14.56 2.88
CA ILE A 70 -7.92 13.15 2.50
C ILE A 70 -7.16 13.09 1.17
N VAL A 71 -6.12 12.24 1.11
CA VAL A 71 -5.43 11.89 -0.13
C VAL A 71 -5.66 10.42 -0.44
N VAL A 72 -6.00 10.11 -1.69
CA VAL A 72 -6.17 8.75 -2.19
C VAL A 72 -5.02 8.37 -3.10
N LEU A 73 -4.31 7.31 -2.74
CA LEU A 73 -3.30 6.64 -3.55
C LEU A 73 -3.96 5.41 -4.21
N GLY A 74 -4.17 5.47 -5.51
CA GLY A 74 -4.89 4.47 -6.30
C GLY A 74 -3.97 3.65 -7.21
N LEU A 75 -3.86 2.35 -6.97
CA LEU A 75 -3.19 1.40 -7.87
C LEU A 75 -4.03 1.16 -9.11
N ASN A 76 -3.48 1.45 -10.30
CA ASN A 76 -4.15 1.30 -11.58
C ASN A 76 -3.27 0.55 -12.59
N ARG A 77 -3.10 -0.76 -12.38
CA ARG A 77 -2.32 -1.63 -13.27
C ARG A 77 -3.10 -2.92 -13.56
N PRO A 78 -4.26 -2.84 -14.25
CA PRO A 78 -5.18 -3.96 -14.43
C PRO A 78 -4.55 -5.16 -15.14
N HIS A 79 -3.77 -4.90 -16.20
CA HIS A 79 -3.10 -5.92 -17.01
C HIS A 79 -2.12 -6.81 -16.21
N ALA A 80 -1.60 -6.31 -15.10
CA ALA A 80 -0.67 -7.02 -14.22
C ALA A 80 -1.24 -7.29 -12.82
N LYS A 81 -2.56 -7.16 -12.63
CA LYS A 81 -3.23 -7.36 -11.34
C LYS A 81 -2.59 -6.54 -10.20
N ASN A 82 -2.17 -5.30 -10.50
CA ASN A 82 -1.41 -4.42 -9.61
C ASN A 82 -0.17 -5.08 -8.98
N ALA A 83 0.50 -5.98 -9.71
CA ALA A 83 1.78 -6.52 -9.28
C ALA A 83 2.83 -5.40 -9.21
N LEU A 84 3.63 -5.42 -8.15
CA LEU A 84 4.65 -4.45 -7.81
C LEU A 84 5.88 -4.65 -8.71
N ASN A 85 5.97 -3.82 -9.76
CA ASN A 85 7.14 -3.69 -10.63
C ASN A 85 8.09 -2.57 -10.11
N LYS A 86 9.28 -2.42 -10.69
CA LYS A 86 10.23 -1.34 -10.32
C LYS A 86 9.62 0.06 -10.48
N ASN A 87 8.81 0.28 -11.51
CA ASN A 87 8.22 1.59 -11.81
C ASN A 87 7.18 2.02 -10.76
N LEU A 88 6.21 1.15 -10.46
CA LEU A 88 5.21 1.37 -9.44
C LEU A 88 5.85 1.61 -8.07
N LEU A 89 6.87 0.82 -7.69
CA LEU A 89 7.60 1.07 -6.43
C LEU A 89 8.27 2.45 -6.40
N LYS A 90 8.84 2.90 -7.52
CA LYS A 90 9.43 4.24 -7.65
C LYS A 90 8.36 5.34 -7.52
N MET A 91 7.21 5.17 -8.17
CA MET A 91 6.09 6.11 -8.07
C MET A 91 5.54 6.17 -6.63
N MET A 92 5.38 5.01 -5.99
CA MET A 92 4.94 4.92 -4.61
C MET A 92 5.90 5.59 -3.64
N SER A 93 7.21 5.34 -3.76
CA SER A 93 8.23 6.02 -2.95
C SER A 93 8.14 7.54 -3.10
N LYS A 94 8.07 8.04 -4.35
CA LYS A 94 7.93 9.47 -4.62
C LYS A 94 6.64 10.06 -4.00
N ALA A 95 5.52 9.36 -4.15
CA ALA A 95 4.24 9.79 -3.59
C ALA A 95 4.28 9.85 -2.06
N VAL A 96 4.81 8.81 -1.42
CA VAL A 96 4.98 8.75 0.04
C VAL A 96 5.91 9.85 0.53
N ASP A 97 7.03 10.09 -0.15
CA ASP A 97 7.98 11.14 0.23
C ASP A 97 7.39 12.55 0.09
N ALA A 98 6.58 12.78 -0.95
CA ALA A 98 5.83 14.03 -1.09
C ALA A 98 4.78 14.21 0.03
N LEU A 99 4.07 13.14 0.40
CA LEU A 99 3.04 13.20 1.45
C LEU A 99 3.60 13.37 2.86
N LYS A 100 4.84 12.93 3.12
CA LYS A 100 5.51 13.13 4.42
C LYS A 100 5.65 14.61 4.79
N SER A 101 5.90 15.48 3.82
CA SER A 101 6.11 16.91 4.02
C SER A 101 4.85 17.75 3.80
N ASP A 102 3.76 17.14 3.30
CA ASP A 102 2.51 17.85 3.05
C ASP A 102 1.74 18.12 4.36
N LYS A 103 1.70 19.40 4.73
CA LYS A 103 1.02 19.87 5.94
C LYS A 103 -0.51 19.89 5.81
N LYS A 104 -1.05 19.84 4.59
CA LYS A 104 -2.51 19.87 4.35
C LYS A 104 -3.15 18.49 4.53
N VAL A 105 -2.35 17.42 4.38
CA VAL A 105 -2.84 16.04 4.48
C VAL A 105 -3.11 15.68 5.94
N ARG A 106 -4.34 15.24 6.19
CA ARG A 106 -4.83 14.72 7.47
C ARG A 106 -4.95 13.20 7.46
N THR A 107 -5.34 12.59 6.34
CA THR A 107 -5.49 11.13 6.21
C THR A 107 -5.12 10.68 4.79
N VAL A 108 -4.53 9.50 4.67
CA VAL A 108 -4.20 8.88 3.38
C VAL A 108 -4.96 7.56 3.27
N ILE A 109 -5.60 7.33 2.12
CA ILE A 109 -6.26 6.07 1.77
C ILE A 109 -5.47 5.42 0.65
N PHE A 110 -5.04 4.18 0.86
CA PHE A 110 -4.39 3.36 -0.17
C PHE A 110 -5.40 2.34 -0.71
N ARG A 111 -5.68 2.38 -2.01
CA ARG A 111 -6.66 1.48 -2.67
C ARG A 111 -6.17 1.01 -4.04
N SER A 112 -6.88 0.05 -4.63
CA SER A 112 -6.78 -0.20 -6.07
C SER A 112 -7.99 0.33 -6.81
N GLU A 113 -7.78 0.94 -7.98
CA GLU A 113 -8.81 1.33 -8.95
C GLU A 113 -9.29 0.19 -9.86
N VAL A 114 -8.72 -1.01 -9.70
CA VAL A 114 -9.05 -2.20 -10.49
C VAL A 114 -10.08 -3.07 -9.73
N PRO A 115 -11.29 -3.28 -10.27
CA PRO A 115 -12.29 -4.11 -9.61
C PRO A 115 -11.79 -5.54 -9.32
N GLY A 116 -12.10 -6.04 -8.13
CA GLY A 116 -11.75 -7.41 -7.71
C GLY A 116 -10.29 -7.62 -7.30
N ILE A 117 -9.38 -6.68 -7.58
CA ILE A 117 -7.94 -6.85 -7.36
C ILE A 117 -7.40 -5.71 -6.51
N PHE A 118 -6.78 -6.02 -5.38
CA PHE A 118 -6.01 -5.01 -4.62
C PHE A 118 -4.56 -4.94 -5.12
N CYS A 119 -3.77 -5.98 -4.84
CA CYS A 119 -2.39 -6.14 -5.28
C CYS A 119 -2.02 -7.62 -5.26
N ALA A 120 -1.43 -8.13 -6.34
CA ALA A 120 -1.01 -9.53 -6.45
C ALA A 120 0.37 -9.82 -5.81
N GLY A 121 1.03 -8.82 -5.22
CA GLY A 121 2.39 -8.93 -4.68
C GLY A 121 3.46 -8.56 -5.70
N ALA A 122 4.63 -9.20 -5.64
CA ALA A 122 5.74 -8.89 -6.55
C ALA A 122 5.44 -9.27 -8.01
N ASP A 123 5.93 -8.46 -8.97
CA ASP A 123 5.83 -8.79 -10.40
C ASP A 123 6.79 -9.93 -10.78
N LEU A 124 6.26 -11.14 -10.90
CA LEU A 124 7.05 -12.33 -11.21
C LEU A 124 7.68 -12.30 -12.61
N LYS A 125 7.07 -11.59 -13.58
CA LYS A 125 7.64 -11.48 -14.95
C LYS A 125 8.87 -10.61 -14.95
N GLU A 126 8.85 -9.51 -14.20
CA GLU A 126 10.03 -8.69 -14.00
C GLU A 126 11.08 -9.43 -13.16
N ARG A 127 10.63 -10.14 -12.12
CA ARG A 127 11.52 -10.90 -11.22
C ARG A 127 12.30 -11.99 -11.95
N ALA A 128 11.67 -12.68 -12.90
CA ALA A 128 12.29 -13.72 -13.71
C ALA A 128 13.44 -13.20 -14.61
N LYS A 129 13.42 -11.90 -14.95
CA LYS A 129 14.44 -11.25 -15.78
C LYS A 129 15.55 -10.58 -14.97
N MET A 130 15.40 -10.54 -13.64
CA MET A 130 16.29 -9.80 -12.73
C MET A 130 17.45 -10.68 -12.29
N HIS A 131 18.68 -10.16 -12.38
CA HIS A 131 19.87 -10.88 -11.95
C HIS A 131 19.91 -11.01 -10.42
N SER A 132 20.54 -12.08 -9.89
CA SER A 132 20.62 -12.36 -8.45
C SER A 132 21.21 -11.19 -7.63
N SER A 133 22.09 -10.39 -8.22
CA SER A 133 22.66 -9.19 -7.58
C SER A 133 21.67 -8.03 -7.42
N GLU A 134 20.62 -7.95 -8.24
CA GLU A 134 19.65 -6.86 -8.20
C GLU A 134 18.50 -7.10 -7.20
N VAL A 135 18.33 -8.35 -6.77
CA VAL A 135 17.20 -8.81 -5.95
C VAL A 135 17.16 -8.11 -4.61
N SER A 136 18.29 -8.07 -3.92
CA SER A 136 18.39 -7.47 -2.60
C SER A 136 18.05 -5.97 -2.64
N SER A 137 18.54 -5.27 -3.67
CA SER A 137 18.21 -3.85 -3.89
C SER A 137 16.71 -3.66 -4.14
N PHE A 138 16.08 -4.53 -4.95
CA PHE A 138 14.65 -4.47 -5.21
C PHE A 138 13.82 -4.69 -3.93
N VAL A 139 14.11 -5.74 -3.17
CA VAL A 139 13.42 -6.03 -1.90
C VAL A 139 13.61 -4.88 -0.90
N SER A 140 14.81 -4.30 -0.83
CA SER A 140 15.09 -3.16 0.04
C SER A 140 14.32 -1.91 -0.36
N LYS A 141 14.24 -1.62 -1.67
CA LYS A 141 13.42 -0.52 -2.19
C LYS A 141 11.93 -0.75 -1.96
N ALA A 142 11.45 -1.98 -2.12
CA ALA A 142 10.06 -2.34 -1.85
C ALA A 142 9.70 -2.12 -0.36
N ARG A 143 10.61 -2.50 0.55
CA ARG A 143 10.51 -2.24 1.99
C ARG A 143 10.53 -0.76 2.33
N ALA A 144 11.30 0.05 1.60
CA ALA A 144 11.39 1.49 1.84
C ALA A 144 10.20 2.27 1.27
N ALA A 145 9.71 1.88 0.08
CA ALA A 145 8.60 2.56 -0.60
C ALA A 145 7.29 2.44 0.17
N ILE A 146 7.06 1.27 0.75
CA ILE A 146 5.99 1.04 1.70
C ILE A 146 6.68 0.39 2.88
N ASN A 147 6.89 1.16 3.96
CA ASN A 147 7.48 0.67 5.22
C ASN A 147 6.89 -0.69 5.69
N GLU A 148 5.76 -1.11 5.11
CA GLU A 148 4.90 -2.26 5.35
C GLU A 148 5.35 -3.62 4.77
N MET A 149 6.36 -3.71 3.89
CA MET A 149 6.80 -5.00 3.32
C MET A 149 7.60 -5.85 4.34
N GLY A 150 6.90 -6.47 5.28
CA GLY A 150 7.49 -7.19 6.42
C GLY A 150 6.55 -8.20 7.04
N GLY A 151 5.92 -9.04 6.20
CA GLY A 151 4.88 -9.98 6.61
C GLY A 151 5.27 -10.85 7.81
N THR A 152 6.51 -11.33 7.87
CA THR A 152 7.03 -12.15 8.98
C THR A 152 7.20 -11.40 10.31
N GLN A 153 7.14 -10.06 10.31
CA GLN A 153 7.24 -9.23 11.51
C GLN A 153 5.90 -8.61 11.89
N ARG A 154 5.14 -8.14 10.91
CA ARG A 154 3.86 -7.45 11.13
C ARG A 154 2.72 -8.42 11.37
N LEU A 155 2.62 -9.50 10.60
CA LEU A 155 1.53 -10.46 10.76
C LEU A 155 1.49 -11.03 12.19
N PRO A 156 2.61 -11.49 12.81
CA PRO A 156 2.59 -11.94 14.19
C PRO A 156 2.21 -10.85 15.21
N ARG A 157 2.57 -9.58 14.97
CA ARG A 157 2.18 -8.44 15.83
C ARG A 157 0.69 -8.11 15.70
N THR A 158 0.07 -8.42 14.56
CA THR A 158 -1.35 -8.16 14.31
C THR A 158 -2.26 -9.28 14.81
N ILE A 159 -1.96 -10.54 14.49
CA ILE A 159 -2.84 -11.69 14.76
C ILE A 159 -2.26 -12.72 15.73
N GLY A 160 -1.12 -12.40 16.35
CA GLY A 160 -0.38 -13.32 17.22
C GLY A 160 0.50 -14.31 16.45
N VAL A 161 1.53 -14.82 17.15
CA VAL A 161 2.56 -15.70 16.56
C VAL A 161 1.98 -17.01 16.03
N SER A 162 1.00 -17.60 16.73
CA SER A 162 0.44 -18.91 16.36
C SER A 162 -0.29 -18.86 15.03
N LEU A 163 -1.29 -17.98 14.90
CA LEU A 163 -2.07 -17.82 13.67
C LEU A 163 -1.19 -17.32 12.52
N ALA A 164 -0.24 -16.42 12.79
CA ALA A 164 0.70 -15.98 11.77
C ALA A 164 1.53 -17.14 11.20
N LYS A 165 2.03 -18.06 12.05
CA LYS A 165 2.74 -19.26 11.58
C LYS A 165 1.82 -20.18 10.79
N GLU A 166 0.59 -20.41 11.25
CA GLU A 166 -0.39 -21.23 10.53
C GLU A 166 -0.61 -20.70 9.10
N LEU A 167 -0.90 -19.40 8.94
CA LEU A 167 -1.14 -18.80 7.64
C LEU A 167 0.12 -18.79 6.76
N ILE A 168 1.29 -18.49 7.33
CA ILE A 168 2.56 -18.44 6.60
C ILE A 168 2.97 -19.83 6.10
N PHE A 169 2.89 -20.85 6.95
CA PHE A 169 3.32 -22.21 6.61
C PHE A 169 2.34 -22.92 5.68
N SER A 170 1.03 -22.72 5.86
CA SER A 170 0.02 -23.28 4.95
C SER A 170 -0.10 -22.50 3.63
N ALA A 171 0.39 -21.26 3.59
CA ALA A 171 0.13 -20.31 2.51
C ALA A 171 -1.37 -20.15 2.19
N ARG A 172 -2.26 -20.39 3.17
CA ARG A 172 -3.71 -20.31 3.02
C ARG A 172 -4.14 -18.88 2.66
N VAL A 173 -5.11 -18.80 1.76
CA VAL A 173 -5.80 -17.55 1.42
C VAL A 173 -7.04 -17.44 2.29
N VAL A 174 -7.18 -16.30 2.96
CA VAL A 174 -8.35 -15.99 3.81
C VAL A 174 -9.25 -14.98 3.09
N ASP A 175 -10.56 -15.12 3.28
CA ASP A 175 -11.54 -14.14 2.81
C ASP A 175 -11.70 -12.97 3.80
N GLY A 176 -12.66 -12.07 3.54
CA GLY A 176 -12.90 -10.90 4.39
C GLY A 176 -13.48 -11.22 5.77
N GLU A 177 -14.33 -12.24 5.87
CA GLU A 177 -14.97 -12.62 7.14
C GLU A 177 -13.96 -13.33 8.04
N GLU A 178 -13.21 -14.29 7.48
CA GLU A 178 -12.13 -14.96 8.20
C GLU A 178 -11.07 -13.94 8.63
N ALA A 179 -10.63 -13.04 7.73
CA ALA A 179 -9.67 -11.98 8.07
C ALA A 179 -10.15 -11.08 9.22
N LYS A 180 -11.45 -10.78 9.29
CA LYS A 180 -12.03 -10.03 10.40
C LYS A 180 -12.02 -10.84 11.70
N SER A 181 -12.39 -12.12 11.63
CA SER A 181 -12.47 -13.02 12.79
C SER A 181 -11.12 -13.21 13.49
N ILE A 182 -10.02 -13.30 12.71
CA ILE A 182 -8.66 -13.47 13.23
C ILE A 182 -7.98 -12.14 13.60
N GLY A 183 -8.67 -11.01 13.45
CA GLY A 183 -8.14 -9.68 13.76
C GLY A 183 -7.17 -9.10 12.72
N LEU A 184 -7.10 -9.67 11.52
CA LEU A 184 -6.24 -9.15 10.44
C LEU A 184 -6.77 -7.85 9.84
N ILE A 185 -8.09 -7.65 9.86
CA ILE A 185 -8.75 -6.41 9.45
C ILE A 185 -9.74 -5.93 10.51
N SER A 186 -9.88 -4.61 10.65
CA SER A 186 -10.79 -4.01 11.64
C SER A 186 -12.23 -3.90 11.16
N HIS A 187 -12.49 -3.90 9.85
CA HIS A 187 -13.83 -3.81 9.28
C HIS A 187 -13.96 -4.72 8.05
N VAL A 188 -15.08 -5.44 7.97
CA VAL A 188 -15.53 -6.16 6.79
C VAL A 188 -16.85 -5.54 6.33
N VAL A 189 -17.06 -5.47 5.02
CA VAL A 189 -18.27 -4.89 4.42
C VAL A 189 -18.74 -5.77 3.27
N GLN A 190 -20.05 -5.88 3.11
CA GLN A 190 -20.64 -6.53 1.95
C GLN A 190 -20.30 -5.74 0.69
N GLN A 191 -19.88 -6.44 -0.35
CA GLN A 191 -19.48 -5.80 -1.60
C GLN A 191 -20.70 -5.23 -2.33
N ASN A 192 -20.56 -4.03 -2.88
CA ASN A 192 -21.58 -3.38 -3.70
C ASN A 192 -21.34 -3.62 -5.19
N GLU A 193 -22.30 -3.25 -6.03
CA GLU A 193 -22.23 -3.41 -7.49
C GLU A 193 -21.03 -2.68 -8.13
N ALA A 194 -20.67 -1.52 -7.58
CA ALA A 194 -19.52 -0.74 -8.04
C ALA A 194 -18.16 -1.36 -7.66
N GLY A 195 -18.14 -2.40 -6.82
CA GLY A 195 -16.91 -3.06 -6.39
C GLY A 195 -16.05 -2.25 -5.41
N ASP A 196 -16.58 -1.18 -4.82
CA ASP A 196 -15.84 -0.18 -4.04
C ASP A 196 -16.30 -0.04 -2.57
N ALA A 197 -17.09 -0.98 -2.05
CA ALA A 197 -17.66 -0.88 -0.69
C ALA A 197 -16.60 -0.64 0.39
N ALA A 198 -15.45 -1.34 0.33
CA ALA A 198 -14.34 -1.15 1.26
C ALA A 198 -13.74 0.27 1.17
N TYR A 199 -13.66 0.85 -0.04
CA TYR A 199 -13.22 2.22 -0.23
C TYR A 199 -14.21 3.23 0.36
N ARG A 200 -15.53 3.00 0.19
CA ARG A 200 -16.56 3.85 0.83
C ARG A 200 -16.48 3.81 2.35
N ARG A 201 -16.27 2.63 2.94
CA ARG A 201 -16.05 2.51 4.40
C ARG A 201 -14.77 3.22 4.83
N ALA A 202 -13.68 3.11 4.07
CA ALA A 202 -12.43 3.81 4.34
C ALA A 202 -12.59 5.35 4.26
N LEU A 203 -13.35 5.85 3.29
CA LEU A 203 -13.70 7.28 3.19
C LEU A 203 -14.52 7.75 4.40
N ALA A 204 -15.51 6.96 4.82
CA ALA A 204 -16.31 7.28 6.00
C ALA A 204 -15.43 7.36 7.26
N LEU A 205 -14.56 6.37 7.47
CA LEU A 205 -13.61 6.36 8.59
C LEU A 205 -12.63 7.53 8.52
N ALA A 206 -12.12 7.86 7.33
CA ALA A 206 -11.23 9.00 7.15
C ALA A 206 -11.92 10.33 7.50
N ARG A 207 -13.22 10.49 7.21
CA ARG A 207 -14.00 11.66 7.65
C ARG A 207 -14.13 11.74 9.16
N GLU A 208 -14.23 10.61 9.86
CA GLU A 208 -14.24 10.57 11.34
C GLU A 208 -12.93 11.15 11.94
N PHE A 209 -11.82 11.12 11.19
CA PHE A 209 -10.51 11.63 11.58
C PHE A 209 -10.23 13.11 11.21
N LEU A 210 -11.04 13.70 10.32
CA LEU A 210 -10.82 15.08 9.87
C LEU A 210 -11.01 16.13 10.98
N PRO A 211 -11.97 16.01 11.92
CA PRO A 211 -12.19 17.02 12.95
C PRO A 211 -11.13 17.08 14.06
N GLN A 212 -10.22 16.12 14.16
CA GLN A 212 -9.22 16.07 15.23
C GLN A 212 -8.03 17.02 14.95
N GLY A 213 -7.33 17.41 16.02
CA GLY A 213 -6.17 18.30 15.95
C GLY A 213 -5.03 17.68 15.13
N PRO A 214 -4.60 18.29 14.00
CA PRO A 214 -3.61 17.68 13.12
C PRO A 214 -2.26 17.37 13.80
N VAL A 215 -1.79 18.27 14.69
CA VAL A 215 -0.55 18.04 15.45
C VAL A 215 -0.72 16.85 16.38
N ALA A 216 -1.80 16.83 17.18
CA ALA A 216 -2.10 15.75 18.12
C ALA A 216 -2.19 14.37 17.42
N MET A 217 -2.88 14.29 16.27
CA MET A 217 -2.99 13.04 15.50
C MET A 217 -1.63 12.52 15.03
N ARG A 218 -0.72 13.41 14.59
CA ARG A 218 0.61 13.04 14.12
C ARG A 218 1.49 12.52 15.25
N VAL A 219 1.52 13.22 16.39
CA VAL A 219 2.34 12.81 17.55
C VAL A 219 1.75 11.60 18.27
N ALA A 220 0.42 11.42 18.28
CA ALA A 220 -0.22 10.21 18.79
C ALA A 220 0.19 8.98 17.96
N LYS A 221 0.19 9.09 16.62
CA LYS A 221 0.69 8.01 15.75
C LYS A 221 2.17 7.71 16.01
N LEU A 222 2.98 8.74 16.24
CA LEU A 222 4.40 8.57 16.57
C LEU A 222 4.58 7.82 17.90
N ALA A 223 3.89 8.25 18.95
CA ALA A 223 3.94 7.65 20.28
C ALA A 223 3.52 6.18 20.25
N ILE A 224 2.39 5.85 19.59
CA ILE A 224 1.92 4.47 19.47
C ILE A 224 2.94 3.62 18.71
N ASN A 225 3.40 4.08 17.55
CA ASN A 225 4.31 3.29 16.72
C ASN A 225 5.67 3.05 17.36
N GLN A 226 6.22 4.06 18.05
CA GLN A 226 7.53 3.93 18.70
C GLN A 226 7.42 3.22 20.05
N GLY A 227 6.41 3.57 20.86
CA GLY A 227 6.18 2.98 22.18
C GLY A 227 5.91 1.48 22.14
N MET A 228 5.25 0.99 21.09
CA MET A 228 5.01 -0.46 20.89
C MET A 228 6.27 -1.28 20.58
N GLU A 229 7.39 -0.64 20.22
CA GLU A 229 8.64 -1.33 19.88
C GLU A 229 9.70 -1.22 21.00
N VAL A 230 9.33 -0.72 22.17
CA VAL A 230 10.20 -0.57 23.35
C VAL A 230 9.52 -1.12 24.60
N ASP A 231 10.22 -1.14 25.74
CA ASP A 231 9.60 -1.44 27.03
C ASP A 231 8.64 -0.33 27.46
N LEU A 232 7.72 -0.67 28.36
CA LEU A 232 6.65 0.24 28.78
C LEU A 232 7.18 1.56 29.38
N VAL A 233 8.28 1.53 30.15
CA VAL A 233 8.81 2.73 30.80
C VAL A 233 9.36 3.68 29.75
N THR A 234 10.14 3.16 28.79
CA THR A 234 10.60 3.94 27.64
C THR A 234 9.43 4.45 26.78
N GLY A 235 8.39 3.63 26.59
CA GLY A 235 7.18 4.00 25.88
C GLY A 235 6.44 5.19 26.51
N LEU A 236 6.33 5.22 27.84
CA LEU A 236 5.74 6.34 28.58
C LEU A 236 6.56 7.64 28.43
N ALA A 237 7.90 7.53 28.40
CA ALA A 237 8.75 8.70 28.14
C ALA A 237 8.57 9.25 26.71
N ILE A 238 8.38 8.37 25.72
CA ILE A 238 8.04 8.77 24.35
C ILE A 238 6.68 9.46 24.31
N GLU A 239 5.69 8.92 25.02
CA GLU A 239 4.35 9.53 25.14
C GLU A 239 4.43 10.94 25.73
N GLU A 240 5.18 11.13 26.83
CA GLU A 240 5.39 12.43 27.46
C GLU A 240 6.01 13.44 26.47
N ALA A 241 7.06 13.04 25.75
CA ALA A 241 7.71 13.88 24.75
C ALA A 241 6.78 14.24 23.57
N CYS A 242 5.92 13.31 23.15
CA CYS A 242 4.89 13.57 22.13
C CYS A 242 3.80 14.51 22.64
N TYR A 243 3.34 14.31 23.88
CA TYR A 243 2.33 15.15 24.51
C TYR A 243 2.82 16.59 24.66
N ALA A 244 4.07 16.79 25.07
CA ALA A 244 4.71 18.10 25.22
C ALA A 244 4.64 18.96 23.94
N GLN A 245 4.69 18.33 22.75
CA GLN A 245 4.57 19.04 21.47
C GLN A 245 3.18 19.63 21.23
N THR A 246 2.13 19.11 21.90
CA THR A 246 0.76 19.62 21.76
C THR A 246 0.49 20.83 22.68
N ILE A 247 1.24 20.96 23.77
CA ILE A 247 1.05 22.01 24.79
C ILE A 247 1.16 23.44 24.21
N PRO A 248 2.17 23.79 23.39
CA PRO A 248 2.32 25.15 22.88
C PRO A 248 1.45 25.45 21.65
N THR A 249 0.63 24.50 21.18
CA THR A 249 -0.18 24.68 19.96
C THR A 249 -1.37 25.60 20.18
N LYS A 250 -1.74 26.35 19.14
CA LYS A 250 -2.99 27.11 19.12
C LYS A 250 -4.20 26.19 19.07
N ASP A 251 -4.07 25.04 18.42
CA ASP A 251 -5.11 24.01 18.38
C ASP A 251 -5.51 23.55 19.79
N ARG A 252 -4.57 23.41 20.73
CA ARG A 252 -4.92 23.10 22.13
C ARG A 252 -5.79 24.19 22.75
N ILE A 253 -5.44 25.46 22.53
CA ILE A 253 -6.20 26.61 23.07
C ILE A 253 -7.59 26.66 22.44
N GLU A 254 -7.68 26.47 21.13
CA GLU A 254 -8.95 26.39 20.38
C GLU A 254 -9.83 25.25 20.89
N GLY A 255 -9.26 24.07 21.18
CA GLY A 255 -10.02 22.95 21.75
C GLY A 255 -10.66 23.29 23.10
N LEU A 256 -9.91 23.96 23.99
CA LEU A 256 -10.42 24.43 25.28
C LEU A 256 -11.48 25.52 25.11
N LEU A 257 -11.28 26.45 24.18
CA LEU A 257 -12.21 27.54 23.89
C LEU A 257 -13.52 27.00 23.31
N ALA A 258 -13.45 26.13 22.31
CA ALA A 258 -14.60 25.49 21.68
C ALA A 258 -15.42 24.68 22.70
N PHE A 259 -14.76 23.99 23.63
CA PHE A 259 -15.42 23.30 24.73
C PHE A 259 -16.17 24.27 25.66
N LYS A 260 -15.51 25.35 26.07
CA LYS A 260 -16.13 26.41 26.90
C LYS A 260 -17.34 27.04 26.21
N GLU A 261 -17.25 27.26 24.90
CA GLU A 261 -18.28 27.89 24.07
C GLU A 261 -19.33 26.89 23.53
N LYS A 262 -19.19 25.59 23.83
CA LYS A 262 -20.07 24.50 23.37
C LYS A 262 -20.25 24.46 21.84
N ARG A 263 -19.17 24.73 21.10
CA ARG A 263 -19.15 24.66 19.63
C ARG A 263 -18.13 23.62 19.14
N PRO A 264 -18.23 23.16 17.89
CA PRO A 264 -17.18 22.37 17.27
C PRO A 264 -15.85 23.15 17.19
N PRO A 265 -14.70 22.50 17.44
CA PRO A 265 -13.39 23.13 17.29
C PRO A 265 -12.98 23.26 15.82
N HIS A 266 -12.22 24.31 15.52
CA HIS A 266 -11.68 24.60 14.19
C HIS A 266 -10.15 24.54 14.16
N TYR A 267 -9.61 23.31 14.17
CA TYR A 267 -8.15 23.09 14.18
C TYR A 267 -7.47 23.39 12.84
N LYS A 268 -6.29 24.03 12.92
CA LYS A 268 -5.46 24.47 11.79
C LYS A 268 -4.12 23.74 11.68
N GLY A 269 -3.71 23.00 12.71
CA GLY A 269 -2.43 22.28 12.74
C GLY A 269 -1.26 23.16 13.17
N GLU A 270 -1.50 24.13 14.05
CA GLU A 270 -0.53 25.09 14.59
C GLU A 270 -0.72 25.34 16.08
#